data_AF-N8VZY5-F1
#
_entry.id   AF-N8VZY5-F1
#
_cell.length_a   1.000
_cell.length_b   1.000
_cell.length_c   1.000
_cell.angle_alpha   90.00
_cell.angle_beta   90.00
_cell.angle_gamma   90.00
#
_symmetry.space_group_name_H-M   'P 1'
#
loop_
_entity.id
_entity.type
_entity.pdbx_description
1 polymer ?
#
loop_
_entity_poly.entity_id
_entity_poly.type
_entity_poly.pdbx_seq_one_letter_code
_entity_poly.pdbx_strand_id
1 'polypeptide(L)'
;MHTQEHVNFNASAQKYGHDVRSLEQITGRYIQFALKNFSKIVKPFGMTREMVDLTATTALEHFTATIASELLRNKHIQDLMTDETMSYMWFWHAVEENEHKAVAYDVYESVFGTGLKAYSLRTTALVFAMALIFILQSYFTLRLLQQDKKLNLKELGMIYKYAYSPSKGIITGMAGEMLAYFRPRFHPNDLDTVQLLKDWKAKLGF
;
A
#
# COMPACT_ATOMS: atom_id res chain seq x y z
N MET A 1 4.87 -1.85 -16.14
CA MET A 1 6.18 -1.55 -15.54
C MET A 1 6.10 -1.90 -14.05
N HIS A 2 5.29 -1.19 -13.26
CA HIS A 2 4.90 -1.52 -11.88
C HIS A 2 4.79 -3.02 -11.50
N THR A 3 3.88 -3.79 -12.12
CA THR A 3 3.68 -5.22 -11.80
C THR A 3 4.91 -6.08 -12.08
N GLN A 4 5.73 -5.71 -13.07
CA GLN A 4 6.93 -6.46 -13.43
C GLN A 4 7.99 -6.35 -12.33
N GLU A 5 8.10 -5.19 -11.69
CA GLU A 5 9.05 -5.00 -10.58
C GLU A 5 8.68 -5.81 -9.34
N HIS A 6 7.38 -5.93 -9.03
CA HIS A 6 6.92 -6.84 -7.97
C HIS A 6 7.29 -8.30 -8.26
N VAL A 7 7.14 -8.75 -9.52
CA VAL A 7 7.53 -10.10 -9.94
C VAL A 7 9.03 -10.30 -9.82
N ASN A 8 9.84 -9.32 -10.26
CA ASN A 8 11.29 -9.38 -10.17
C ASN A 8 11.78 -9.39 -8.71
N PHE A 9 11.19 -8.55 -7.86
CA PHE A 9 11.47 -8.49 -6.42
C PHE A 9 11.17 -9.82 -5.75
N ASN A 10 10.00 -10.40 -6.01
CA ASN A 10 9.58 -11.68 -5.43
C ASN A 10 10.47 -12.83 -5.91
N ALA A 11 10.87 -12.83 -7.19
CA ALA A 11 11.83 -13.79 -7.72
C ALA A 11 13.22 -13.68 -7.05
N SER A 12 13.69 -12.46 -6.80
CA SER A 12 14.94 -12.21 -6.06
C SER A 12 14.84 -12.74 -4.63
N ALA A 13 13.82 -12.34 -3.87
CA ALA A 13 13.63 -12.80 -2.50
C ALA A 13 13.50 -14.34 -2.41
N GLN A 14 12.84 -14.97 -3.38
CA GLN A 14 12.76 -16.43 -3.49
C GLN A 14 14.13 -17.08 -3.72
N LYS A 15 15.00 -16.46 -4.55
CA LYS A 15 16.38 -16.91 -4.77
C LYS A 15 17.23 -16.83 -3.49
N TYR A 16 16.97 -15.86 -2.61
CA TYR A 16 17.65 -15.72 -1.32
C TYR A 16 17.00 -16.53 -0.18
N GLY A 17 16.10 -17.47 -0.50
CA GLY A 17 15.57 -18.44 0.47
C GLY A 17 14.31 -18.01 1.20
N HIS A 18 13.69 -16.89 0.84
CA HIS A 18 12.40 -16.49 1.38
C HIS A 18 11.26 -17.19 0.62
N ASP A 19 10.32 -17.79 1.35
CA ASP A 19 9.17 -18.51 0.78
C ASP A 19 8.07 -17.54 0.31
N VAL A 20 8.42 -16.64 -0.61
CA VAL A 20 7.53 -15.57 -1.10
C VAL A 20 6.34 -16.15 -1.84
N ARG A 21 6.54 -17.23 -2.61
CA ARG A 21 5.46 -17.88 -3.37
C ARG A 21 4.31 -18.32 -2.47
N SER A 22 4.60 -18.89 -1.29
CA SER A 22 3.53 -19.29 -0.36
C SER A 22 2.82 -18.08 0.24
N LEU A 23 3.56 -17.00 0.53
CA LEU A 23 2.97 -15.75 1.03
C LEU A 23 2.03 -15.14 -0.01
N GLU A 24 2.43 -15.09 -1.28
CA GLU A 24 1.58 -14.61 -2.38
C GLU A 24 0.31 -15.46 -2.53
N GLN A 25 0.41 -16.79 -2.47
CA GLN A 25 -0.75 -17.68 -2.56
C GLN A 25 -1.72 -17.47 -1.40
N ILE A 26 -1.20 -17.26 -0.18
CA ILE A 26 -1.99 -16.96 1.00
C ILE A 26 -2.72 -15.63 0.80
N THR A 27 -2.01 -14.56 0.44
CA THR A 27 -2.57 -13.24 0.16
C THR A 27 -3.66 -13.31 -0.90
N GLY A 28 -3.38 -13.94 -2.05
CA GLY A 28 -4.31 -14.11 -3.15
C GLY A 28 -5.58 -14.84 -2.73
N ARG A 29 -5.47 -15.89 -1.90
CA ARG A 29 -6.63 -16.62 -1.37
C ARG A 29 -7.52 -15.72 -0.52
N TYR A 30 -6.94 -14.95 0.40
CA TYR A 30 -7.71 -14.06 1.27
C TYR A 30 -8.35 -12.89 0.51
N ILE A 31 -7.63 -12.28 -0.42
CA ILE A 31 -8.17 -11.22 -1.30
C ILE A 31 -9.33 -11.77 -2.13
N GLN A 32 -9.15 -12.90 -2.81
CA GLN A 32 -10.21 -13.48 -3.65
C GLN A 32 -11.43 -13.90 -2.82
N PHE A 33 -11.20 -14.44 -1.62
CA PHE A 33 -12.27 -14.74 -0.68
C PHE A 33 -13.03 -13.47 -0.28
N ALA A 34 -12.33 -12.41 0.13
CA ALA A 34 -12.94 -11.14 0.53
C ALA A 34 -13.75 -10.52 -0.61
N LEU A 35 -13.15 -10.40 -1.81
CA LEU A 35 -13.82 -9.84 -2.98
C LEU A 35 -15.03 -10.68 -3.38
N LYS A 36 -14.93 -12.02 -3.39
CA LYS A 36 -16.06 -12.90 -3.77
C LYS A 36 -17.24 -12.77 -2.82
N ASN A 37 -16.98 -12.70 -1.51
CA ASN A 37 -18.05 -12.53 -0.52
C ASN A 37 -18.64 -11.13 -0.61
N PHE A 38 -17.82 -10.09 -0.77
CA PHE A 38 -18.31 -8.73 -0.94
C PHE A 38 -19.16 -8.59 -2.22
N SER A 39 -18.70 -9.11 -3.36
CA SER A 39 -19.48 -9.11 -4.61
C SER A 39 -20.85 -9.75 -4.44
N LYS A 40 -20.98 -10.84 -3.67
CA LYS A 40 -22.29 -11.45 -3.39
C LYS A 40 -23.21 -10.53 -2.57
N ILE A 41 -22.65 -9.82 -1.60
CA ILE A 41 -23.39 -8.90 -0.73
C ILE A 41 -23.86 -7.67 -1.50
N VAL A 42 -23.03 -7.13 -2.40
CA VAL A 42 -23.35 -5.90 -3.14
C VAL A 42 -24.10 -6.12 -4.46
N LYS A 43 -24.16 -7.36 -4.97
CA LYS A 43 -24.88 -7.71 -6.20
C LYS A 43 -26.36 -7.27 -6.20
N PRO A 44 -27.15 -7.45 -5.11
CA PRO A 44 -28.54 -6.95 -5.05
C PRO A 44 -28.65 -5.42 -5.15
N PHE A 45 -27.57 -4.69 -4.90
CA PHE A 45 -27.50 -3.23 -5.01
C PHE A 45 -27.03 -2.76 -6.39
N GLY A 46 -26.93 -3.66 -7.37
CA GLY A 46 -26.59 -3.34 -8.76
C GLY A 46 -25.09 -3.28 -9.07
N MET A 47 -24.21 -3.68 -8.14
CA MET A 47 -22.76 -3.71 -8.39
C MET A 47 -22.34 -4.99 -9.12
N THR A 48 -21.53 -4.83 -10.17
CA THR A 48 -20.87 -5.94 -10.85
C THR A 48 -19.59 -6.37 -10.13
N ARG A 49 -18.96 -7.45 -10.62
CA ARG A 49 -17.66 -7.89 -10.09
C ARG A 49 -16.57 -6.88 -10.38
N GLU A 50 -16.56 -6.32 -11.58
CA GLU A 50 -15.60 -5.33 -12.06
C GLU A 50 -15.69 -4.04 -11.25
N MET A 51 -16.90 -3.63 -10.86
CA MET A 51 -17.14 -2.50 -9.95
C MET A 51 -16.52 -2.73 -8.57
N VAL A 52 -16.64 -3.95 -8.04
CA VAL A 52 -16.02 -4.33 -6.76
C VAL A 52 -14.49 -4.32 -6.87
N ASP A 53 -13.95 -4.92 -7.94
CA ASP A 53 -12.51 -4.98 -8.16
C ASP A 53 -11.92 -3.56 -8.34
N LEU A 54 -12.58 -2.69 -9.10
CA LEU A 54 -12.19 -1.28 -9.24
C LEU A 54 -12.21 -0.53 -7.91
N THR A 55 -13.24 -0.77 -7.07
CA THR A 55 -13.33 -0.15 -5.74
C THR A 55 -12.15 -0.58 -4.86
N ALA A 56 -11.82 -1.88 -4.89
CA ALA A 56 -10.69 -2.42 -4.13
C ALA A 56 -9.35 -1.87 -4.66
N THR A 57 -9.15 -1.83 -5.98
CA THR A 57 -7.97 -1.23 -6.60
C THR A 57 -7.81 0.23 -6.18
N THR A 58 -8.88 1.03 -6.24
CA THR A 58 -8.83 2.46 -5.83
C THR A 58 -8.37 2.63 -4.38
N ALA A 59 -8.86 1.77 -3.48
CA ALA A 59 -8.44 1.77 -2.08
C ALA A 59 -6.97 1.35 -1.90
N LEU A 60 -6.51 0.33 -2.64
CA LEU A 60 -5.14 -0.16 -2.57
C LEU A 60 -4.15 0.86 -3.12
N GLU A 61 -4.45 1.48 -4.26
CA GLU A 61 -3.63 2.53 -4.88
C GLU A 61 -3.48 3.75 -3.95
N HIS A 62 -4.56 4.13 -3.25
CA HIS A 62 -4.44 5.18 -2.23
C HIS A 62 -3.50 4.74 -1.10
N PHE A 63 -3.64 3.50 -0.61
CA PHE A 63 -2.79 3.00 0.46
C PHE A 63 -1.31 2.95 0.04
N THR A 64 -1.00 2.40 -1.13
CA THR A 64 0.38 2.29 -1.63
C THR A 64 0.99 3.66 -1.90
N ALA A 65 0.24 4.60 -2.51
CA ALA A 65 0.71 5.95 -2.76
C ALA A 65 1.10 6.69 -1.46
N THR A 66 0.34 6.51 -0.36
CA THR A 66 0.65 7.15 0.93
C THR A 66 1.87 6.55 1.65
N ILE A 67 2.09 5.23 1.53
CA ILE A 67 3.34 4.62 2.01
C ILE A 67 4.52 5.10 1.18
N ALA A 68 4.35 5.18 -0.13
CA ALA A 68 5.37 5.61 -1.06
C ALA A 68 5.79 7.07 -0.81
N SER A 69 4.83 7.98 -0.64
CA SER A 69 5.12 9.39 -0.34
C SER A 69 5.83 9.55 1.01
N GLU A 70 5.44 8.77 2.01
CA GLU A 70 6.10 8.73 3.32
C GLU A 70 7.54 8.20 3.21
N LEU A 71 7.76 7.12 2.47
CA LEU A 71 9.11 6.58 2.23
C LEU A 71 10.05 7.64 1.62
N LEU A 72 9.53 8.43 0.67
CA LEU A 72 10.27 9.51 0.02
C LEU A 72 10.57 10.70 0.96
N ARG A 73 9.81 10.88 2.04
CA ARG A 73 10.00 11.98 3.01
C ARG A 73 10.77 11.55 4.27
N ASN A 74 10.64 10.30 4.68
CA ASN A 74 11.13 9.81 5.96
C ASN A 74 12.63 9.51 5.93
N LYS A 75 13.44 10.52 6.23
CA LYS A 75 14.92 10.39 6.32
C LYS A 75 15.37 9.27 7.25
N HIS A 76 14.67 9.05 8.36
CA HIS A 76 15.06 8.01 9.30
C HIS A 76 14.97 6.61 8.68
N ILE A 77 13.92 6.33 7.91
CA ILE A 77 13.79 5.06 7.19
C ILE A 77 14.80 5.00 6.04
N GLN A 78 15.00 6.10 5.31
CA GLN A 78 16.00 6.20 4.24
C GLN A 78 17.41 5.85 4.73
N ASP A 79 17.82 6.38 5.89
CA ASP A 79 19.14 6.12 6.49
C ASP A 79 19.35 4.65 6.89
N LEU A 80 18.27 3.87 7.07
CA LEU A 80 18.34 2.43 7.36
C LEU A 80 18.52 1.59 6.08
N MET A 81 18.30 2.15 4.91
CA MET A 81 18.39 1.45 3.62
C MET A 81 19.82 1.54 3.09
N THR A 82 20.72 0.72 3.64
CA THR A 82 22.17 0.81 3.36
C THR A 82 22.62 0.14 2.06
N ASP A 83 21.77 -0.69 1.44
CA ASP A 83 22.07 -1.30 0.14
C ASP A 83 21.63 -0.37 -0.99
N GLU A 84 22.56 0.05 -1.84
CA GLU A 84 22.31 1.01 -2.91
C GLU A 84 21.35 0.49 -3.99
N THR A 85 21.41 -0.80 -4.31
CA THR A 85 20.55 -1.40 -5.33
C THR A 85 19.11 -1.48 -4.83
N MET A 86 18.94 -1.95 -3.59
CA MET A 86 17.62 -2.07 -2.97
C MET A 86 16.99 -0.71 -2.71
N SER A 87 17.76 0.26 -2.20
CA SER A 87 17.27 1.62 -1.95
C SER A 87 16.86 2.32 -3.25
N TYR A 88 17.67 2.22 -4.31
CA TYR A 88 17.32 2.74 -5.63
C TYR A 88 15.98 2.17 -6.13
N MET A 89 15.82 0.85 -6.10
CA MET A 89 14.60 0.18 -6.54
C MET A 89 13.37 0.69 -5.77
N TRP A 90 13.45 0.76 -4.44
CA TRP A 90 12.33 1.22 -3.61
C TRP A 90 11.99 2.69 -3.84
N PHE A 91 12.97 3.58 -3.97
CA PHE A 91 12.70 5.01 -4.24
C PHE A 91 12.15 5.23 -5.64
N TRP A 92 12.68 4.52 -6.64
CA TRP A 92 12.17 4.55 -8.00
C TRP A 92 10.71 4.07 -8.03
N HIS A 93 10.40 2.97 -7.37
CA HIS A 93 9.04 2.41 -7.29
C HIS A 93 8.08 3.35 -6.55
N ALA A 94 8.53 3.98 -5.47
CA ALA A 94 7.74 4.95 -4.73
C ALA A 94 7.41 6.22 -5.54
N VAL A 95 8.30 6.61 -6.47
CA VAL A 95 8.00 7.66 -7.45
C VAL A 95 6.90 7.19 -8.40
N GLU A 96 7.02 6.00 -9.01
CA GLU A 96 6.01 5.45 -9.95
C GLU A 96 4.61 5.36 -9.31
N GLU A 97 4.51 4.84 -8.09
CA GLU A 97 3.26 4.76 -7.31
C GLU A 97 2.58 6.13 -7.15
N ASN A 98 3.37 7.18 -6.90
CA ASN A 98 2.84 8.52 -6.72
C ASN A 98 2.50 9.23 -8.04
N GLU A 99 3.06 8.81 -9.17
CA GLU A 99 2.68 9.33 -10.50
C GLU A 99 1.30 8.82 -10.93
N HIS A 100 0.95 7.59 -10.54
CA HIS A 100 -0.30 6.97 -10.94
C HIS A 100 -1.41 7.03 -9.88
N LYS A 101 -1.16 7.65 -8.72
CA LYS A 101 -2.09 7.71 -7.57
C LYS A 101 -3.52 8.17 -7.88
N ALA A 102 -3.72 8.94 -8.94
CA ALA A 102 -5.04 9.44 -9.35
C ALA A 102 -5.73 8.53 -10.39
N VAL A 103 -5.01 7.69 -11.12
CA VAL A 103 -5.53 6.98 -12.29
C VAL A 103 -6.71 6.07 -11.93
N ALA A 104 -6.56 5.22 -10.91
CA ALA A 104 -7.65 4.35 -10.46
C ALA A 104 -8.83 5.14 -9.88
N TYR A 105 -8.53 6.26 -9.21
CA TYR A 105 -9.54 7.13 -8.62
C TYR A 105 -10.36 7.88 -9.67
N ASP A 106 -9.74 8.37 -10.73
CA ASP A 106 -10.41 9.01 -11.86
C ASP A 106 -11.38 8.05 -12.56
N VAL A 107 -10.94 6.80 -12.77
CA VAL A 107 -11.80 5.74 -13.31
C VAL A 107 -12.95 5.43 -12.34
N TYR A 108 -12.67 5.36 -11.04
CA TYR A 108 -13.69 5.18 -10.01
C TYR A 108 -14.76 6.28 -10.04
N GLU A 109 -14.36 7.55 -10.06
CA GLU A 109 -15.32 8.67 -10.13
C GLU A 109 -16.12 8.65 -11.45
N SER A 110 -15.51 8.23 -12.56
CA SER A 110 -16.23 8.09 -13.85
C SER A 110 -17.34 7.03 -13.82
N VAL A 111 -17.15 5.96 -13.02
CA VAL A 111 -18.08 4.82 -12.92
C VAL A 111 -19.15 5.04 -11.84
N PHE A 112 -18.77 5.60 -10.69
CA PHE A 112 -19.63 5.71 -9.51
C PHE A 112 -20.13 7.14 -9.23
N GLY A 113 -19.52 8.16 -9.83
CA GLY A 113 -19.74 9.57 -9.54
C GLY A 113 -19.17 10.00 -8.18
N THR A 114 -19.57 11.20 -7.73
CA THR A 114 -19.06 11.84 -6.50
C THR A 114 -20.09 11.91 -5.36
N GLY A 115 -21.22 11.21 -5.51
CA GLY A 115 -22.31 11.21 -4.53
C GLY A 115 -22.00 10.43 -3.25
N LEU A 116 -22.90 10.50 -2.26
CA LEU A 116 -22.76 9.83 -0.96
C LEU A 116 -22.53 8.32 -1.07
N LYS A 117 -23.16 7.65 -2.05
CA LYS A 117 -22.97 6.21 -2.28
C LYS A 117 -21.53 5.87 -2.67
N ALA A 118 -20.96 6.64 -3.60
CA ALA A 118 -19.57 6.48 -4.03
C ALA A 118 -18.60 6.78 -2.88
N TYR A 119 -18.84 7.88 -2.15
CA TYR A 119 -18.08 8.21 -0.96
C TYR A 119 -18.08 7.08 0.10
N SER A 120 -19.26 6.56 0.46
CA SER A 120 -19.39 5.48 1.44
C SER A 120 -18.72 4.19 0.96
N LEU A 121 -18.84 3.88 -0.33
CA LEU A 121 -18.25 2.68 -0.92
C LEU A 121 -16.72 2.75 -0.90
N ARG A 122 -16.12 3.84 -1.39
CA ARG A 122 -14.65 3.98 -1.44
C ARG A 122 -14.03 4.00 -0.04
N THR A 123 -14.63 4.71 0.92
CA THR A 123 -14.10 4.81 2.29
C THR A 123 -14.24 3.50 3.06
N THR A 124 -15.36 2.79 2.92
CA THR A 124 -15.57 1.46 3.51
C THR A 124 -14.57 0.46 2.93
N ALA A 125 -14.35 0.48 1.61
CA ALA A 125 -13.37 -0.38 0.96
C ALA A 125 -11.95 -0.14 1.47
N LEU A 126 -11.55 1.12 1.69
CA LEU A 126 -10.25 1.45 2.29
C LEU A 126 -10.11 0.87 3.70
N VAL A 127 -11.12 1.00 4.56
CA VAL A 127 -11.09 0.42 5.90
C VAL A 127 -10.92 -1.11 5.86
N PHE A 128 -11.66 -1.80 4.98
CA PHE A 128 -11.51 -3.25 4.81
C PHE A 128 -10.13 -3.63 4.26
N ALA A 129 -9.62 -2.89 3.29
CA ALA A 129 -8.29 -3.11 2.72
C ALA A 129 -7.20 -2.96 3.80
N MET A 130 -7.26 -1.87 4.59
CA MET A 130 -6.34 -1.64 5.70
C MET A 130 -6.39 -2.75 6.75
N ALA A 131 -7.59 -3.23 7.12
CA ALA A 131 -7.74 -4.33 8.06
C ALA A 131 -7.11 -5.63 7.53
N LEU A 132 -7.36 -5.95 6.25
CA LEU A 132 -6.79 -7.14 5.62
C LEU A 132 -5.26 -7.06 5.53
N ILE A 133 -4.72 -5.91 5.10
CA ILE A 133 -3.29 -5.65 5.03
C ILE A 133 -2.66 -5.77 6.43
N PHE A 134 -3.26 -5.17 7.45
CA PHE A 134 -2.75 -5.26 8.82
C PHE A 134 -2.65 -6.71 9.31
N ILE A 135 -3.69 -7.52 9.07
CA ILE A 135 -3.70 -8.94 9.46
C ILE A 135 -2.60 -9.72 8.73
N LEU A 136 -2.53 -9.60 7.40
CA LEU A 136 -1.56 -10.33 6.58
C LEU A 136 -0.12 -9.89 6.89
N GLN A 137 0.12 -8.59 6.98
CA GLN A 137 1.42 -8.02 7.31
C GLN A 137 1.89 -8.45 8.71
N SER A 138 0.99 -8.45 9.70
CA SER A 138 1.31 -8.92 11.04
C SER A 138 1.67 -10.41 11.05
N TYR A 139 0.89 -11.23 10.32
CA TYR A 139 1.19 -12.65 10.16
C TYR A 139 2.56 -12.88 9.49
N PHE A 140 2.88 -12.16 8.42
CA PHE A 140 4.16 -12.27 7.72
C PHE A 140 5.33 -11.82 8.58
N THR A 141 5.20 -10.70 9.28
CA THR A 141 6.21 -10.19 10.20
C THR A 141 6.51 -11.22 11.31
N LEU A 142 5.48 -11.79 11.93
CA LEU A 142 5.66 -12.82 12.95
C LEU A 142 6.31 -14.08 12.41
N ARG A 143 5.91 -14.54 11.21
CA ARG A 143 6.51 -15.70 10.55
C ARG A 143 8.00 -15.49 10.26
N LEU A 144 8.38 -14.32 9.74
CA LEU A 144 9.78 -13.97 9.47
C LEU A 144 10.61 -13.93 10.75
N LEU A 145 10.09 -13.30 11.82
CA LEU A 145 10.75 -13.30 13.13
C LEU A 145 10.93 -14.71 13.70
N GLN A 146 9.96 -15.60 13.51
CA GLN A 146 10.07 -17.00 13.95
C GLN A 146 11.12 -17.77 13.15
N GLN A 147 11.14 -17.61 11.82
CA GLN A 147 12.14 -18.23 10.94
C GLN A 147 13.57 -17.81 11.32
N ASP A 148 13.75 -16.53 11.65
CA ASP A 148 15.04 -15.97 12.06
C ASP A 148 15.39 -16.24 13.54
N LYS A 149 14.51 -16.93 14.29
CA LYS A 149 14.63 -17.13 15.76
C LYS A 149 14.76 -15.80 16.54
N LYS A 150 14.13 -14.75 16.03
CA LYS A 150 14.15 -13.38 16.53
C LYS A 150 12.82 -12.93 17.15
N LEU A 151 11.84 -13.81 17.30
CA LEU A 151 10.58 -13.45 17.96
C LEU A 151 10.80 -13.20 19.47
N ASN A 152 11.04 -11.95 19.84
CA ASN A 152 11.22 -11.50 21.22
C ASN A 152 10.80 -10.03 21.40
N LEU A 153 10.65 -9.59 22.64
CA LEU A 153 10.17 -8.24 22.98
C LEU A 153 11.06 -7.11 22.44
N LYS A 154 12.37 -7.33 22.32
CA LYS A 154 13.30 -6.33 21.78
C LYS A 154 13.03 -6.09 20.30
N GLU A 155 12.92 -7.15 19.51
CA GLU A 155 12.65 -7.06 18.07
C GLU A 155 11.25 -6.50 17.80
N LEU A 156 10.25 -6.90 18.58
CA LEU A 156 8.90 -6.32 18.51
C LEU A 156 8.89 -4.82 18.87
N GLY A 157 9.68 -4.41 19.87
CA GLY A 157 9.87 -3.00 20.20
C GLY A 157 10.54 -2.20 19.08
N MET A 158 11.48 -2.80 18.34
CA MET A 158 12.08 -2.18 17.16
C MET A 158 11.07 -2.02 16.02
N ILE A 159 10.27 -3.06 15.74
CA ILE A 159 9.19 -2.98 14.75
C ILE A 159 8.21 -1.87 15.13
N TYR A 160 7.78 -1.82 16.40
CA TYR A 160 6.91 -0.75 16.87
C TYR A 160 7.52 0.64 16.65
N LYS A 161 8.81 0.80 16.93
CA LYS A 161 9.51 2.07 16.71
C LYS A 161 9.54 2.48 15.23
N TYR A 162 9.82 1.56 14.32
CA TYR A 162 9.88 1.87 12.88
C TYR A 162 8.52 1.93 12.19
N ALA A 163 7.48 1.34 12.79
CA ALA A 163 6.13 1.39 12.26
C ALA A 163 5.32 2.56 12.85
N TYR A 164 5.30 2.71 14.18
CA TYR A 164 4.30 3.51 14.90
C TYR A 164 4.87 4.65 15.75
N SER A 165 6.20 4.87 15.75
CA SER A 165 6.77 6.00 16.48
C SER A 165 6.32 7.33 15.86
N PRO A 166 5.93 8.34 16.67
CA PRO A 166 5.50 9.64 16.15
C PRO A 166 6.49 10.37 15.24
N SER A 167 7.79 10.14 15.41
CA SER A 167 8.85 10.84 14.65
C SER A 167 9.58 9.97 13.63
N LYS A 168 9.34 8.65 13.66
CA LYS A 168 10.15 7.65 12.93
C LYS A 168 9.31 6.60 12.21
N GLY A 169 8.04 6.48 12.59
CA GLY A 169 7.15 5.42 12.16
C GLY A 169 6.57 5.69 10.78
N ILE A 170 6.71 4.73 9.87
CA ILE A 170 6.13 4.84 8.53
C ILE A 170 4.59 4.88 8.57
N ILE A 171 3.95 4.11 9.47
CA ILE A 171 2.49 4.09 9.62
C ILE A 171 1.99 5.40 10.22
N THR A 172 2.73 5.96 11.17
CA THR A 172 2.37 7.24 11.78
C THR A 172 2.57 8.40 10.81
N GLY A 173 3.66 8.40 10.03
CA GLY A 173 3.95 9.44 9.04
C GLY A 173 2.93 9.50 7.91
N MET A 174 2.52 8.35 7.37
CA MET A 174 1.50 8.29 6.32
C MET A 174 0.07 8.59 6.80
N ALA A 175 -0.18 8.59 8.12
CA ALA A 175 -1.54 8.67 8.67
C ALA A 175 -2.30 9.93 8.25
N GLY A 176 -1.61 11.07 8.10
CA GLY A 176 -2.23 12.31 7.64
C GLY A 176 -2.80 12.19 6.23
N GLU A 177 -2.03 11.63 5.29
CA GLU A 177 -2.49 11.42 3.92
C GLU A 177 -3.57 10.34 3.84
N MET A 178 -3.45 9.28 4.64
CA MET A 178 -4.47 8.23 4.76
C MET A 178 -5.82 8.81 5.22
N LEU A 179 -5.79 9.69 6.23
CA LEU A 179 -7.00 10.34 6.75
C LEU A 179 -7.63 11.30 5.74
N ALA A 180 -6.83 11.89 4.84
CA ALA A 180 -7.34 12.79 3.81
C ALA A 180 -8.37 12.09 2.90
N TYR A 181 -8.24 10.78 2.68
CA TYR A 181 -9.18 9.99 1.88
C TYR A 181 -10.62 10.04 2.40
N PHE A 182 -10.80 10.19 3.71
CA PHE A 182 -12.13 10.25 4.33
C PHE A 182 -12.80 11.63 4.17
N ARG A 183 -12.18 12.59 3.48
CA ARG A 183 -12.86 13.86 3.16
C ARG A 183 -13.89 13.64 2.02
N PRO A 184 -15.12 14.17 2.11
CA PRO A 184 -16.16 13.96 1.09
C PRO A 184 -15.77 14.37 -0.34
N ARG A 185 -14.96 15.43 -0.49
CA ARG A 185 -14.48 15.95 -1.79
C ARG A 185 -12.98 15.70 -1.99
N PHE A 186 -12.46 14.63 -1.40
CA PHE A 186 -11.08 14.24 -1.58
C PHE A 186 -10.79 13.90 -3.05
N HIS A 187 -9.63 14.32 -3.54
CA HIS A 187 -9.00 13.77 -4.73
C HIS A 187 -7.54 13.40 -4.41
N PRO A 188 -6.95 12.32 -4.97
CA PRO A 188 -5.54 11.98 -4.73
C PRO A 188 -4.55 13.11 -5.06
N ASN A 189 -4.91 13.97 -6.02
CA ASN A 189 -4.13 15.17 -6.37
C ASN A 189 -4.22 16.31 -5.34
N ASP A 190 -5.09 16.22 -4.34
CA ASP A 190 -5.08 17.15 -3.20
C ASP A 190 -3.84 16.96 -2.31
N LEU A 191 -3.22 15.77 -2.38
CA LEU A 191 -1.96 15.50 -1.70
C LEU A 191 -0.82 16.05 -2.55
N ASP A 192 -0.18 17.12 -2.10
CA ASP A 192 0.93 17.72 -2.86
C ASP A 192 2.19 16.85 -2.80
N THR A 193 2.44 16.18 -3.91
CA THR A 193 3.66 15.39 -4.14
C THR A 193 4.47 15.93 -5.32
N VAL A 194 4.06 17.04 -5.95
CA VAL A 194 4.68 17.52 -7.20
C VAL A 194 6.15 17.85 -7.01
N GLN A 195 6.45 18.67 -6.00
CA GLN A 195 7.84 19.05 -5.70
C GLN A 195 8.65 17.84 -5.18
N LEU A 196 8.03 17.00 -4.34
CA LEU A 196 8.67 15.79 -3.81
C LEU A 196 9.14 14.87 -4.95
N LEU A 197 8.26 14.59 -5.92
CA LEU A 197 8.59 13.73 -7.05
C LEU A 197 9.63 14.38 -7.96
N LYS A 198 9.55 15.70 -8.19
CA LYS A 198 10.56 16.42 -8.97
C LYS A 198 11.96 16.26 -8.35
N ASP A 199 12.08 16.43 -7.04
CA ASP A 199 13.35 16.30 -6.33
C ASP A 199 13.89 14.86 -6.39
N TRP A 200 13.02 13.87 -6.22
CA TRP A 200 13.43 12.45 -6.27
C TRP A 200 13.78 11.98 -7.68
N LYS A 201 13.07 12.44 -8.69
CA LYS A 201 13.42 12.16 -10.09
C LYS A 201 14.81 12.70 -10.45
N ALA A 202 15.12 13.93 -10.02
CA ALA A 202 16.43 14.51 -10.21
C ALA A 202 17.54 13.73 -9.48
N LYS A 203 17.27 13.21 -8.28
CA LYS A 203 18.21 12.37 -7.53
C LYS A 203 18.44 10.99 -8.16
N LEU A 204 17.40 10.40 -8.73
CA LEU A 204 17.43 9.05 -9.30
C LEU A 204 17.89 9.03 -10.77
N GLY A 205 18.01 10.20 -11.42
CA GLY A 205 18.50 10.31 -12.79
C GLY A 205 17.50 9.86 -13.85
N PHE A 206 16.21 10.16 -13.62
CA PHE A 206 15.16 10.02 -14.63
C PHE A 206 15.41 10.90 -15.86
#